data_AF-A0A967H5Q2-F1
#
_entry.id   AF-A0A967H5Q2-F1
#
_cell.length_a   1.000
_cell.length_b   1.000
_cell.length_c   1.000
_cell.angle_alpha   90.00
_cell.angle_beta   90.00
_cell.angle_gamma   90.00
#
_symmetry.space_group_name_H-M   'P 1'
#
loop_
_entity.id
_entity.type
_entity.pdbx_description
1 polymer ?
#
loop_
_entity_poly.entity_id
_entity_poly.type
_entity_poly.pdbx_seq_one_letter_code
_entity_poly.pdbx_strand_id
1 'polypeptide(L)' 'RLTSPGLEDRQLRALKEIMARYHGECEALIHLVVPNRSETVISLPETLRLQASDQMIDDVEKLFGYNVVTFE' A
#
# COMPACT_ATOMS: atom_id res chain seq x y z
N ARG A 1 -4.19 -3.35 3.08
CA ARG A 1 -4.67 -4.63 2.48
C ARG A 1 -5.22 -4.37 1.08
N LEU A 2 -4.65 -5.00 0.06
CA LEU A 2 -5.04 -4.87 -1.35
C LEU A 2 -5.69 -6.16 -1.83
N THR A 3 -6.78 -6.06 -2.59
CA THR A 3 -7.48 -7.23 -3.16
C THR A 3 -7.28 -7.24 -4.67
N SER A 4 -6.98 -8.41 -5.25
CA SER A 4 -6.58 -8.53 -6.66
C SER A 4 -7.65 -8.25 -7.73
N PRO A 5 -8.97 -8.48 -7.51
CA PRO A 5 -9.97 -8.10 -8.49
C PRO A 5 -9.95 -6.57 -8.65
N GLY A 6 -9.61 -6.10 -9.85
CA GLY A 6 -9.50 -4.67 -10.14
C GLY A 6 -8.18 -4.02 -9.72
N LEU A 7 -7.18 -4.78 -9.27
CA LEU A 7 -5.83 -4.24 -9.02
C LEU A 7 -5.02 -4.19 -10.31
N GLU A 8 -4.79 -2.98 -10.82
CA GLU A 8 -4.06 -2.76 -12.07
C GLU A 8 -2.58 -2.42 -11.83
N ASP A 9 -1.71 -2.74 -12.81
CA ASP A 9 -0.29 -2.36 -12.79
C ASP A 9 -0.11 -0.84 -12.59
N ARG A 10 -0.99 -0.03 -13.16
CA ARG A 10 -1.00 1.43 -12.97
C ARG A 10 -1.19 1.82 -11.50
N GLN A 11 -2.07 1.13 -10.77
CA GLN A 11 -2.29 1.41 -9.34
C GLN A 11 -1.09 1.00 -8.51
N LEU A 12 -0.45 -0.13 -8.83
CA LEU A 12 0.77 -0.55 -8.14
C LEU A 12 1.94 0.43 -8.36
N ARG A 13 2.08 0.97 -9.57
CA ARG A 13 3.07 2.02 -9.87
C ARG A 13 2.77 3.31 -9.11
N ALA A 14 1.52 3.75 -9.12
CA ALA A 14 1.10 4.95 -8.40
C ALA A 14 1.27 4.79 -6.87
N LEU A 15 0.98 3.61 -6.32
CA LEU A 15 1.22 3.30 -4.91
C LEU A 15 2.71 3.41 -4.60
N LYS A 16 3.58 2.82 -5.43
CA LYS A 16 5.04 2.94 -5.25
C LYS A 16 5.51 4.40 -5.27
N GLU A 17 4.95 5.22 -6.14
CA GLU A 17 5.26 6.66 -6.20
C GLU A 17 4.80 7.40 -4.94
N ILE A 18 3.60 7.13 -4.44
CA ILE A 18 3.09 7.68 -3.17
C ILE A 18 4.05 7.30 -2.03
N MET A 19 4.40 6.02 -1.94
CA MET A 19 5.29 5.51 -0.90
C MET A 19 6.68 6.15 -0.94
N ALA A 20 7.22 6.38 -2.13
CA ALA A 20 8.51 7.07 -2.29
C ALA A 20 8.46 8.56 -1.88
N ARG A 21 7.28 9.20 -1.90
CA ARG A 21 7.11 10.59 -1.43
C ARG A 21 7.06 10.71 0.08
N TYR A 22 6.49 9.73 0.78
CA TYR A 22 6.26 9.78 2.22
C TYR A 22 7.26 8.93 2.98
N HIS A 23 8.55 9.27 2.92
CA HIS A 23 9.60 8.55 3.66
C HIS A 23 9.53 8.82 5.17
N GLY A 24 9.70 7.78 5.98
CA GLY A 24 9.72 7.89 7.44
C GLY A 24 10.38 6.70 8.11
N GLU A 25 10.00 6.43 9.36
CA GLU A 25 10.60 5.37 10.18
C GLU A 25 9.72 4.11 10.27
N CYS A 26 8.48 4.15 9.77
CA CYS A 26 7.58 3.01 9.89
C CYS A 26 7.91 1.94 8.86
N GLU A 27 8.04 0.71 9.32
CA GLU A 27 8.08 -0.46 8.45
C GLU A 27 6.73 -0.64 7.75
N ALA A 28 6.77 -1.00 6.48
CA ALA A 28 5.59 -1.14 5.66
C ALA A 28 5.50 -2.56 5.10
N LEU A 29 4.28 -3.11 5.13
CA LEU A 29 3.95 -4.43 4.60
C LEU A 29 2.82 -4.27 3.57
N ILE A 30 2.96 -4.92 2.42
CA ILE A 30 1.85 -5.04 1.46
C ILE A 30 1.18 -6.37 1.67
N HIS A 31 -0.06 -6.32 2.15
CA HIS A 31 -0.91 -7.49 2.26
C HIS A 31 -1.78 -7.63 0.99
N LEU A 32 -1.41 -8.55 0.10
CA LEU A 32 -2.12 -8.85 -1.16
C LEU A 32 -3.02 -10.07 -0.99
N VAL A 33 -4.29 -9.91 -1.37
CA VAL A 33 -5.32 -10.95 -1.29
C VAL A 33 -5.86 -11.25 -2.68
N VAL A 34 -5.72 -12.49 -3.13
CA VAL A 34 -6.36 -13.00 -4.35
C VAL A 34 -7.52 -13.90 -3.91
N PRO A 35 -8.78 -13.44 -4.03
CA PRO A 35 -9.94 -14.20 -3.54
C PRO A 35 -9.98 -15.62 -4.11
N ASN A 36 -10.28 -16.59 -3.26
CA ASN A 36 -10.35 -18.02 -3.59
C ASN A 36 -9.05 -18.63 -4.16
N ARG A 37 -7.90 -17.95 -4.01
CA ARG A 37 -6.63 -18.42 -4.55
C ARG A 37 -5.47 -18.34 -3.57
N SER A 38 -5.18 -17.16 -3.03
CA SER A 38 -3.98 -16.96 -2.20
C SER A 38 -4.02 -15.65 -1.42
N GLU A 39 -3.25 -15.62 -0.34
CA GLU A 39 -2.94 -14.42 0.43
C GLU A 39 -1.41 -14.33 0.55
N THR A 40 -0.85 -13.14 0.40
CA THR A 40 0.60 -12.92 0.38
C THR A 40 0.93 -11.63 1.09
N VAL A 41 1.84 -11.72 2.07
CA VAL A 41 2.40 -10.55 2.74
C VAL A 41 3.79 -10.31 2.18
N ILE A 42 4.01 -9.10 1.67
CA ILE A 42 5.29 -8.66 1.10
C ILE A 42 5.88 -7.63 2.05
N SER A 43 6.96 -7.99 2.72
CA SER A 43 7.78 -7.03 3.47
C SER A 43 8.51 -6.12 2.52
N LEU A 44 8.48 -4.82 2.81
CA LEU A 44 9.14 -3.83 1.98
C LEU A 44 10.56 -3.54 2.48
N PRO A 45 11.50 -3.23 1.57
CA PRO A 45 12.85 -2.86 1.95
C PRO A 45 12.86 -1.57 2.78
N GLU A 46 13.92 -1.36 3.57
CA GLU A 46 14.10 -0.18 4.41
C GLU A 46 14.04 1.14 3.62
N THR A 47 14.41 1.12 2.34
CA THR A 47 14.32 2.27 1.43
C THR A 47 12.88 2.72 1.15
N LEU A 48 11.88 1.93 1.54
CA LEU A 48 10.46 2.21 1.42
C LEU A 48 9.78 2.34 2.79
N ARG A 49 10.53 2.62 3.85
CA ARG A 49 9.93 3.00 5.14
C ARG A 49 9.09 4.26 4.98
N LEU A 50 7.95 4.27 5.65
CA LEU A 50 6.92 5.27 5.47
C LEU A 50 6.79 6.19 6.66
N GLN A 51 6.38 7.42 6.41
CA GLN A 51 5.77 8.26 7.41
C GLN A 51 4.26 8.00 7.41
N ALA A 52 3.75 7.42 8.50
CA ALA A 52 2.33 7.28 8.74
C ALA A 52 1.70 8.65 9.06
N SER A 53 1.34 9.40 8.01
CA SER A 53 0.65 10.68 8.11
C SER A 53 -0.74 10.61 7.50
N ASP A 54 -1.66 11.45 7.97
CA ASP A 54 -3.01 11.56 7.41
C ASP A 54 -2.97 11.84 5.90
N GLN A 55 -2.01 12.67 5.46
CA GLN A 55 -1.83 12.98 4.04
C GLN A 55 -1.44 11.75 3.20
N MET A 56 -0.62 10.84 3.75
CA MET A 56 -0.26 9.60 3.08
C MET A 56 -1.48 8.68 2.96
N ILE A 57 -2.25 8.56 4.04
CA ILE A 57 -3.49 7.76 4.06
C ILE A 57 -4.45 8.30 3.00
N ASP A 58 -4.71 9.62 2.99
CA ASP A 58 -5.60 10.27 2.02
C ASP A 58 -5.18 10.05 0.57
N ASP A 59 -3.88 10.13 0.26
CA ASP A 59 -3.37 9.92 -1.09
C ASP A 59 -3.54 8.46 -1.54
N VAL A 60 -3.34 7.51 -0.63
CA VAL A 60 -3.57 6.09 -0.89
C VAL A 60 -5.07 5.80 -1.05
N GLU A 61 -5.93 6.36 -0.20
CA GLU A 61 -7.38 6.21 -0.31
C GLU A 61 -7.92 6.78 -1.62
N LYS A 62 -7.43 7.94 -2.06
CA LYS A 62 -7.78 8.53 -3.37
C LYS A 62 -7.39 7.63 -4.55
N LEU A 63 -6.28 6.90 -4.43
CA LEU A 63 -5.80 6.00 -5.48
C LEU A 63 -6.69 4.75 -5.64
N PHE A 64 -7.16 4.19 -4.52
CA PHE A 64 -7.94 2.95 -4.53
C PHE A 64 -9.45 3.18 -4.46
N GLY A 65 -9.90 4.33 -3.96
CA GLY A 65 -11.31 4.67 -3.76
C GLY A 65 -11.94 4.03 -2.51
N TYR A 66 -11.14 3.41 -1.65
CA TYR A 66 -11.55 2.80 -0.40
C TYR A 66 -10.38 2.75 0.58
N ASN A 67 -10.67 2.60 1.87
CA ASN A 67 -9.63 2.49 2.89
C ASN A 67 -8.87 1.16 2.73
N VAL A 68 -7.57 1.27 2.45
CA VAL A 68 -6.64 0.14 2.30
C VAL A 68 -5.49 0.17 3.31
N VAL A 69 -5.43 1.17 4.18
CA VAL A 69 -4.33 1.35 5.13
C VAL A 69 -4.79 0.90 6.51
N THR A 70 -4.02 0.03 7.14
CA THR A 70 -4.27 -0.47 8.49
C THR A 70 -3.00 -0.33 9.30
N PHE A 71 -3.12 0.14 10.53
CA PHE A 71 -2.04 0.20 11.51
C PHE A 71 -2.23 -0.95 12.50
N GLU A 72 -1.20 -1.77 12.67
CA GLU A 72 -1.13 -2.84 13.67
C GLU A 72 0.01 -2.56 14.65
#